data_AF-A0A6F8Y1E3-F1
#
_entry.id   AF-A0A6F8Y1E3-F1
#
_cell.length_a   1.000
_cell.length_b   1.000
_cell.length_c   1.000
_cell.angle_alpha   90.00
_cell.angle_beta   90.00
_cell.angle_gamma   90.00
#
_symmetry.space_group_name_H-M   'P 1'
#
loop_
_entity.id
_entity.type
_entity.pdbx_description
1 polymer ?
#
loop_
_entity_poly.entity_id
_entity_poly.type
_entity_poly.pdbx_seq_one_letter_code
_entity_poly.pdbx_strand_id
1 'polypeptide(L)'
;MPETPGRKIAFAAFVRKALEDARATRAWTGSEVARRTGVSRQTINRWVRGEWASDPEAERVVAFCEGLGINPTVAFGVLGWADTAPTRPAPTAPPMDPDVEALLRRLVDPNVSDAEKFHIRETVRYLAYRPPVPSDSRKGRKRAS
;
A
#
# COMPACT_ATOMS: atom_id res chain seq x y z
N MET A 1 18.39 -24.93 3.20
CA MET A 1 16.92 -25.02 3.19
C MET A 1 16.50 -25.55 1.83
N PRO A 2 15.94 -26.76 1.70
CA PRO A 2 15.49 -27.26 0.40
C PRO A 2 14.26 -26.48 -0.04
N GLU A 3 14.32 -25.90 -1.24
CA GLU A 3 13.22 -25.15 -1.81
C GLU A 3 12.05 -26.07 -2.12
N THR A 4 10.95 -25.92 -1.38
CA THR A 4 9.81 -26.84 -1.48
C THR A 4 9.18 -26.75 -2.87
N PRO A 5 9.14 -27.82 -3.68
CA PRO A 5 8.52 -27.85 -5.01
C PRO A 5 7.09 -27.29 -5.03
N GLY A 6 6.38 -27.39 -3.90
CA GLY A 6 5.05 -26.81 -3.70
C GLY A 6 4.97 -25.30 -3.92
N ARG A 7 6.01 -24.52 -3.60
CA ARG A 7 6.00 -23.05 -3.78
C ARG A 7 5.99 -22.65 -5.25
N LYS A 8 6.76 -23.36 -6.08
CA LYS A 8 6.84 -23.13 -7.52
C LYS A 8 5.51 -23.45 -8.19
N ILE A 9 4.87 -24.54 -7.76
CA ILE A 9 3.55 -24.97 -8.25
C ILE A 9 2.45 -23.97 -7.82
N ALA A 10 2.46 -23.54 -6.56
CA ALA A 10 1.49 -22.58 -6.05
C ALA A 10 1.60 -21.22 -6.75
N PHE A 11 2.82 -20.72 -6.96
CA PHE A 11 3.04 -19.48 -7.70
C PHE A 11 2.65 -19.59 -9.17
N ALA A 12 2.97 -20.71 -9.82
CA ALA A 12 2.51 -20.98 -11.18
C ALA A 12 0.97 -20.99 -11.30
N ALA A 13 0.28 -21.59 -10.33
CA ALA A 13 -1.18 -21.58 -10.26
C ALA A 13 -1.74 -20.17 -10.05
N PHE A 14 -1.12 -19.37 -9.18
CA PHE A 14 -1.46 -17.95 -8.97
C PHE A 14 -1.33 -17.14 -10.27
N VAL A 15 -0.21 -17.25 -10.98
CA VAL A 15 0.02 -16.52 -12.24
C VAL A 15 -0.97 -16.96 -13.32
N ARG A 16 -1.27 -18.27 -13.43
CA ARG A 16 -2.28 -18.77 -14.37
C ARG A 16 -3.66 -18.16 -14.09
N LYS A 17 -4.09 -18.18 -12.83
CA LYS A 17 -5.37 -17.60 -12.43
C LYS A 17 -5.44 -16.10 -12.69
N ALA A 18 -4.39 -15.36 -12.36
CA ALA A 18 -4.31 -13.92 -12.61
C ALA A 18 -4.43 -13.57 -14.11
N LEU A 19 -3.82 -14.38 -14.99
CA LEU A 19 -3.95 -14.22 -16.45
C LEU A 19 -5.35 -14.60 -16.96
N GLU A 20 -5.96 -15.64 -16.41
CA GLU A 20 -7.31 -16.06 -16.74
C GLU A 20 -8.33 -15.00 -16.34
N ASP A 21 -8.22 -14.45 -15.14
CA ASP A 21 -9.06 -13.35 -14.64
C ASP A 21 -8.90 -12.10 -15.50
N ALA A 22 -7.67 -11.74 -15.88
CA ALA A 22 -7.41 -10.60 -16.77
C ALA A 22 -8.01 -10.81 -18.18
N ARG A 23 -7.99 -12.05 -18.68
CA ARG A 23 -8.62 -12.41 -19.95
C ARG A 23 -10.14 -12.36 -19.86
N ALA A 24 -10.73 -12.88 -18.78
CA ALA A 24 -12.17 -12.95 -18.59
C ALA A 24 -12.80 -11.57 -18.33
N THR A 25 -12.16 -10.74 -17.50
CA THR A 25 -12.71 -9.46 -17.06
C THR A 25 -12.36 -8.29 -17.99
N ARG A 26 -11.19 -8.33 -18.64
CA ARG A 26 -10.66 -7.19 -19.42
C ARG A 26 -10.31 -7.54 -20.87
N ALA A 27 -10.55 -8.78 -21.30
CA ALA A 27 -10.15 -9.29 -22.62
C ALA A 27 -8.65 -9.10 -22.93
N TRP A 28 -7.80 -9.06 -21.89
CA TRP A 28 -6.37 -8.83 -22.07
C TRP A 28 -5.69 -10.06 -22.67
N THR A 29 -4.87 -9.83 -23.70
CA THR A 29 -4.00 -10.84 -24.27
C THR A 29 -2.67 -10.88 -23.51
N GLY A 30 -1.91 -11.97 -23.60
CA GLY A 30 -0.60 -12.06 -22.94
C GLY A 30 0.38 -10.95 -23.35
N SER A 31 0.22 -10.38 -24.56
CA SER A 31 0.97 -9.22 -25.03
C SER A 31 0.54 -7.93 -24.34
N GLU A 32 -0.76 -7.77 -24.10
CA GLU A 32 -1.32 -6.62 -23.37
C GLU A 32 -0.90 -6.64 -21.89
N VAL A 33 -0.90 -7.82 -21.27
CA VAL A 33 -0.42 -8.00 -19.89
C VAL A 33 1.06 -7.63 -19.79
N ALA A 34 1.90 -8.09 -20.73
CA ALA A 34 3.31 -7.75 -20.73
C ALA A 34 3.54 -6.24 -20.88
N ARG A 35 2.77 -5.57 -21.74
CA ARG A 35 2.82 -4.11 -21.93
C ARG A 35 2.39 -3.34 -20.69
N ARG A 36 1.31 -3.78 -20.03
CA ARG A 36 0.72 -3.13 -18.85
C ARG A 36 1.54 -3.31 -17.58
N THR A 37 2.14 -4.49 -17.41
CA THR A 37 2.90 -4.85 -16.22
C THR A 37 4.38 -4.51 -16.32
N GLY A 38 4.88 -4.22 -17.53
CA GLY A 38 6.32 -4.05 -17.79
C GLY A 38 7.12 -5.35 -17.70
N VAL A 39 6.47 -6.49 -17.40
CA VAL A 39 7.11 -7.80 -17.29
C VAL A 39 7.04 -8.52 -18.64
N SER A 40 8.20 -8.95 -19.15
CA SER A 40 8.25 -9.64 -20.44
C SER A 40 7.40 -10.92 -20.46
N ARG A 41 6.83 -11.25 -21.62
CA ARG A 41 6.04 -12.48 -21.81
C ARG A 41 6.86 -13.75 -21.56
N GLN A 42 8.17 -13.70 -21.81
CA GLN A 42 9.08 -14.81 -21.52
C GLN A 42 9.22 -15.04 -20.00
N THR A 43 9.33 -13.96 -19.22
CA THR A 43 9.36 -14.01 -17.75
C THR A 43 8.05 -14.57 -17.20
N ILE A 44 6.91 -14.09 -17.69
CA ILE A 44 5.59 -14.57 -17.27
C ILE A 44 5.42 -16.07 -17.60
N ASN A 45 5.77 -16.49 -18.82
CA ASN A 45 5.70 -17.91 -19.21
C ASN A 45 6.61 -18.79 -18.35
N ARG A 46 7.78 -18.29 -17.96
CA ARG A 46 8.71 -18.99 -17.04
C ARG A 46 8.07 -19.19 -15.66
N TRP A 47 7.37 -18.20 -15.14
CA TRP A 47 6.63 -18.30 -13.88
C TRP A 47 5.48 -19.31 -13.96
N VAL A 48 4.72 -19.31 -15.05
CA VAL A 48 3.63 -20.27 -15.29
C VAL A 48 4.12 -21.72 -15.35
N ARG A 49 5.34 -21.95 -15.85
CA ARG A 49 5.95 -23.28 -15.89
C ARG A 49 6.64 -23.68 -14.59
N GLY A 50 6.87 -22.74 -13.68
CA GLY A 50 7.69 -22.97 -12.48
C GLY A 50 9.17 -23.23 -12.80
N GLU A 51 9.61 -22.98 -14.03
CA GLU A 51 10.97 -23.26 -14.54
C GLU A 51 11.91 -22.06 -14.30
N TRP A 52 12.02 -21.63 -13.05
CA TRP A 52 12.94 -20.57 -12.66
C TRP A 52 14.06 -21.11 -11.78
N ALA A 53 15.30 -20.82 -12.20
CA ALA A 53 16.54 -21.25 -11.56
C ALA A 53 16.88 -20.41 -10.33
N SER A 54 16.44 -19.15 -10.31
CA SER A 54 16.55 -18.22 -9.18
C SER A 54 15.16 -17.70 -8.82
N ASP A 55 14.97 -17.36 -7.56
CA ASP A 55 13.77 -16.69 -7.07
C ASP A 55 13.38 -15.51 -7.98
N PRO A 56 12.08 -15.31 -8.28
CA PRO A 56 11.64 -14.15 -9.05
C PRO A 56 12.09 -12.84 -8.39
N GLU A 57 12.35 -11.80 -9.18
CA GLU A 57 12.67 -10.48 -8.63
C GLU A 57 11.40 -9.87 -7.99
N ALA A 58 11.49 -9.45 -6.73
CA ALA A 58 10.35 -8.89 -5.99
C ALA A 58 9.73 -7.70 -6.72
N GLU A 59 10.55 -6.81 -7.28
CA GLU A 59 10.08 -5.66 -8.08
C GLU A 59 9.23 -6.09 -9.28
N ARG A 60 9.61 -7.17 -9.97
CA ARG A 60 8.83 -7.70 -11.10
C ARG A 60 7.52 -8.33 -10.66
N VAL A 61 7.50 -8.99 -9.50
CA VAL A 61 6.26 -9.55 -8.93
C VAL A 61 5.30 -8.41 -8.54
N VAL A 62 5.81 -7.33 -7.94
CA VAL A 62 5.03 -6.12 -7.65
C VAL A 62 4.47 -5.52 -8.93
N ALA A 63 5.31 -5.27 -9.95
CA ALA A 63 4.88 -4.68 -11.21
C ALA A 63 3.83 -5.54 -11.94
N PHE A 64 3.96 -6.87 -11.88
CA PHE A 64 2.95 -7.80 -12.38
C PHE A 64 1.61 -7.66 -11.64
N CYS A 65 1.64 -7.66 -10.31
CA CYS A 65 0.44 -7.53 -9.49
C CYS A 65 -0.23 -6.15 -9.68
N GLU A 66 0.53 -5.06 -9.61
CA GLU A 66 0.02 -3.70 -9.80
C GLU A 66 -0.57 -3.50 -11.20
N GLY A 67 0.10 -3.98 -12.26
CA GLY A 67 -0.41 -3.89 -13.64
C GLY A 67 -1.71 -4.65 -13.87
N LEU A 68 -2.00 -5.67 -13.05
CA LEU A 68 -3.26 -6.40 -13.06
C LEU A 68 -4.29 -5.83 -12.06
N GLY A 69 -3.87 -5.01 -11.09
CA GLY A 69 -4.70 -4.52 -9.98
C GLY A 69 -4.88 -5.55 -8.86
N ILE A 70 -3.93 -6.47 -8.72
CA ILE A 70 -3.88 -7.50 -7.66
C ILE A 70 -2.99 -6.99 -6.53
N ASN A 71 -3.34 -7.27 -5.28
CA ASN A 71 -2.49 -6.92 -4.14
C ASN A 71 -1.21 -7.79 -4.14
N PRO A 72 0.01 -7.19 -4.22
CA PRO A 72 1.28 -7.93 -4.24
C PRO A 72 1.50 -8.84 -3.03
N THR A 73 0.89 -8.53 -1.88
CA THR A 73 0.96 -9.34 -0.65
C THR A 73 0.47 -10.77 -0.87
N VAL A 74 -0.50 -10.97 -1.77
CA VAL A 74 -1.02 -12.31 -2.11
C VAL A 74 0.06 -13.14 -2.81
N ALA A 75 0.78 -12.53 -3.76
CA ALA A 75 1.88 -13.19 -4.46
C ALA A 75 3.04 -13.50 -3.50
N PHE A 76 3.36 -12.58 -2.58
CA PHE A 76 4.38 -12.78 -1.56
C PHE A 76 4.03 -13.90 -0.58
N GLY A 77 2.77 -14.00 -0.14
CA GLY A 77 2.32 -15.12 0.68
C GLY A 77 2.49 -16.48 -0.03
N VAL A 78 2.16 -16.54 -1.33
CA VAL A 78 2.34 -17.76 -2.14
C VAL A 78 3.82 -18.13 -2.32
N LEU A 79 4.69 -17.13 -2.43
CA LEU A 79 6.14 -17.32 -2.57
C LEU A 79 6.85 -17.61 -1.23
N GLY A 80 6.14 -17.49 -0.10
CA GLY A 80 6.74 -17.59 1.23
C GLY A 80 7.59 -16.37 1.60
N TRP A 81 7.35 -15.23 0.95
CA TRP A 81 8.04 -13.95 1.11
C TRP A 81 7.26 -12.99 2.03
N ALA A 82 6.38 -13.51 2.88
CA ALA A 82 5.53 -12.69 3.73
C ALA A 82 6.36 -11.75 4.65
N ASP A 83 7.56 -12.16 5.04
CA ASP A 83 8.50 -11.35 5.83
C ASP A 83 9.39 -10.41 4.97
N THR A 84 9.48 -10.64 3.66
CA THR A 84 10.31 -9.88 2.71
C THR A 84 9.52 -8.96 1.79
N ALA A 85 8.19 -8.91 1.93
CA ALA A 85 7.39 -7.87 1.31
C ALA A 85 8.02 -6.52 1.67
N PRO A 86 8.32 -5.64 0.70
CA PRO A 86 8.53 -4.25 1.02
C PRO A 86 7.19 -3.79 1.59
N THR A 87 7.08 -3.84 2.91
CA THR A 87 6.20 -2.94 3.64
C THR A 87 6.63 -1.58 3.10
N ARG A 88 5.91 -1.05 2.11
CA ARG A 88 5.90 0.41 1.93
C ARG A 88 5.66 0.87 3.36
N PRO A 89 6.61 1.56 4.02
CA PRO A 89 6.26 2.20 5.25
C PRO A 89 5.08 3.07 4.82
N ALA A 90 3.87 2.77 5.33
CA ALA A 90 2.91 3.84 5.47
C ALA A 90 3.75 4.96 6.08
N PRO A 91 3.89 6.12 5.40
CA PRO A 91 4.78 7.18 5.89
C PRO A 91 4.50 7.26 7.36
N THR A 92 5.49 6.92 8.19
CA THR A 92 5.28 6.81 9.62
C THR A 92 4.85 8.19 10.00
N ALA A 93 3.54 8.40 10.13
CA ALA A 93 3.02 9.68 10.52
C ALA A 93 3.78 9.95 11.81
N PRO A 94 4.42 11.13 11.95
CA PRO A 94 5.04 11.47 13.22
C PRO A 94 4.04 11.12 14.32
N PRO A 95 4.49 10.50 15.42
CA PRO A 95 3.60 9.95 16.44
C PRO A 95 2.50 10.97 16.72
N MET A 96 1.28 10.56 16.39
CA MET A 96 0.15 11.46 16.38
C MET A 96 -0.09 11.92 17.82
N ASP A 97 -0.38 13.21 17.99
CA ASP A 97 -0.75 13.71 19.31
C ASP A 97 -1.92 12.87 19.87
N PRO A 98 -1.86 12.43 21.14
CA PRO A 98 -2.85 11.52 21.71
C PRO A 98 -4.28 12.08 21.63
N ASP A 99 -4.45 13.40 21.65
CA ASP A 99 -5.76 14.04 21.53
C ASP A 99 -6.29 13.95 20.09
N VAL A 100 -5.40 14.10 19.10
CA VAL A 100 -5.77 13.91 17.69
C VAL A 100 -6.15 12.46 17.42
N GLU A 101 -5.43 11.51 18.01
CA GLU A 101 -5.78 10.10 17.90
C GLU A 101 -7.16 9.80 18.53
N ALA A 102 -7.44 10.38 19.71
CA ALA A 102 -8.74 10.25 20.36
C ALA A 102 -9.89 10.83 19.53
N LEU A 103 -9.66 11.95 18.83
CA LEU A 103 -10.62 12.53 17.89
C LEU A 103 -10.89 11.59 16.70
N LEU A 104 -9.84 10.99 16.11
CA LEU A 104 -9.99 10.02 15.02
C LEU A 104 -10.78 8.79 15.46
N ARG A 105 -10.49 8.24 16.66
CA ARG A 105 -11.24 7.10 17.22
C ARG A 105 -12.73 7.42 17.36
N ARG A 106 -13.09 8.59 17.86
CA ARG A 106 -14.50 9.04 17.95
C ARG A 106 -15.17 9.20 16.58
N LEU A 107 -14.44 9.66 15.57
CA LEU A 107 -14.98 9.86 14.22
C LEU A 107 -15.32 8.55 13.50
N VAL A 108 -14.61 7.47 13.81
CA VAL A 108 -14.83 6.14 13.20
C VAL A 108 -15.73 5.23 14.03
N ASP A 109 -15.99 5.57 15.30
CA ASP A 109 -16.84 4.79 16.19
C ASP A 109 -18.32 4.84 15.72
N PRO A 110 -18.95 3.69 15.40
CA PRO A 110 -20.35 3.65 14.97
C PRO A 110 -21.34 4.07 16.07
N ASN A 111 -20.93 4.04 17.35
CA ASN A 111 -21.80 4.41 18.47
C ASN A 111 -21.85 5.93 18.72
N VAL A 112 -20.94 6.69 18.11
CA VAL A 112 -20.95 8.15 18.19
C VAL A 112 -21.96 8.71 17.19
N SER A 113 -22.82 9.61 17.68
CA SER A 113 -23.87 10.22 16.86
C SER A 113 -23.32 11.02 15.68
N ASP A 114 -24.08 11.10 14.59
CA ASP A 114 -23.68 11.88 13.41
C ASP A 114 -23.55 13.38 13.72
N ALA A 115 -24.37 13.89 14.64
CA ALA A 115 -24.27 15.29 15.11
C ALA A 115 -22.93 15.56 15.81
N GLU A 116 -22.48 14.63 16.65
CA GLU A 116 -21.20 14.74 17.36
C GLU A 116 -20.01 14.58 16.39
N LYS A 117 -20.07 13.63 15.46
CA LYS A 117 -19.06 13.50 14.39
C LYS A 117 -18.98 14.74 13.52
N PHE A 118 -20.13 15.34 13.19
CA PHE A 118 -20.19 16.58 12.43
C PHE A 118 -19.53 17.72 13.19
N HIS A 119 -19.85 17.89 14.48
CA HIS A 119 -19.25 18.92 15.32
C HIS A 119 -17.73 18.78 15.45
N ILE A 120 -17.23 17.55 15.63
CA ILE A 120 -15.79 17.25 15.66
C ILE A 120 -15.14 17.65 14.32
N ARG A 121 -15.72 17.26 13.18
CA ARG A 121 -15.16 17.59 11.84
C ARG A 121 -15.13 19.09 11.59
N GLU A 122 -16.19 19.81 11.93
CA GLU A 122 -16.26 21.27 11.78
C GLU A 122 -15.21 21.97 12.65
N THR A 123 -15.05 21.54 13.90
CA THR A 123 -14.06 22.11 14.81
C THR A 123 -12.64 21.88 14.31
N VAL A 124 -12.32 20.65 13.86
CA VAL A 124 -11.01 20.33 13.27
C VAL A 124 -10.78 21.16 12.02
N ARG A 125 -11.78 21.29 11.14
CA ARG A 125 -11.69 22.11 9.92
C ARG A 125 -11.43 23.57 10.26
N TYR A 126 -12.15 24.14 11.22
CA TYR A 126 -11.94 25.51 11.68
C TYR A 126 -10.51 25.74 12.17
N LEU A 127 -9.98 24.84 12.99
CA LEU A 127 -8.63 24.94 13.53
C LEU A 127 -7.55 24.77 12.45
N ALA A 128 -7.74 23.82 11.54
CA ALA A 128 -6.77 23.52 10.47
C ALA A 128 -6.59 24.66 9.47
N TYR A 129 -7.65 25.43 9.19
CA TYR A 129 -7.64 26.55 8.26
C TYR A 129 -7.57 27.92 8.95
N ARG A 130 -7.36 27.95 10.27
CA ARG A 130 -7.23 29.20 11.00
C ARG A 130 -5.98 29.95 10.53
N PRO A 131 -6.05 31.26 10.22
CA PRO A 131 -4.87 32.06 9.95
C PRO A 131 -3.90 31.98 11.13
N PRO A 132 -2.59 31.81 10.88
CA PRO A 132 -1.61 31.77 11.96
C PRO A 132 -1.67 33.07 12.76
N VAL A 133 -1.70 32.95 14.08
CA VAL A 133 -1.66 34.12 14.96
C VAL A 133 -0.30 34.81 14.74
N PRO A 134 -0.26 36.12 14.45
CA PRO A 134 1.01 36.84 14.39
C PRO A 134 1.76 36.62 15.70
N SER A 135 2.96 36.04 15.63
CA SER A 135 3.80 35.89 16.80
C SER A 135 4.23 37.28 17.25
N ASP A 136 3.59 37.82 18.30
CA ASP A 136 4.01 39.06 18.94
C ASP A 136 5.32 38.76 19.68
N SER A 137 6.45 38.86 18.97
CA SER A 137 7.80 38.79 19.53
C SER A 137 8.09 40.09 20.31
N ARG A 138 7.32 40.31 21.38
CA ARG A 138 7.61 41.29 22.43
C ARG A 138 8.18 40.57 23.66
N LYS A 139 9.51 40.50 23.74
CA LYS A 139 10.23 40.88 24.98
C LYS A 139 11.75 40.94 24.78
N GLY A 140 12.30 42.13 25.04
CA GLY A 140 13.74 42.35 25.12
C GLY A 140 14.12 43.73 25.64
N ARG A 141 13.44 44.20 26.69
CA ARG A 141 13.81 45.39 27.47
C ARG A 141 15.23 45.20 28.01
N LYS A 142 16.21 45.97 27.54
CA LYS A 142 17.43 46.27 28.31
C LYS A 142 17.52 47.78 28.52
N ARG A 143 17.28 48.18 29.78
CA ARG A 143 17.86 49.38 30.40
C ARG A 143 19.34 49.09 30.66
N ALA A 144 20.21 50.06 30.38
CA ALA A 144 21.55 50.33 30.95
C ALA A 144 22.27 51.24 29.93
N SER A 145 23.01 52.29 30.27
CA SER A 145 23.28 53.08 31.47
C SER A 145 23.95 54.34 30.95
#